data_AF-A0A0F9EH18-F1
#
_entry.id   AF-A0A0F9EH18-F1
#
_cell.length_a   1.000
_cell.length_b   1.000
_cell.length_c   1.000
_cell.angle_alpha   90.00
_cell.angle_beta   90.00
_cell.angle_gamma   90.00
#
_symmetry.space_group_name_H-M   'P 1'
#
loop_
_entity.id
_entity.type
_entity.pdbx_description
1 polymer ?
#
loop_
_entity_poly.entity_id
_entity_poly.type
_entity_poly.pdbx_seq_one_letter_code
_entity_poly.pdbx_strand_id
1 'polypeptide(L)'
;ILISINYNREPAVEYYSTQNSELITKSASVTLEDPIFIDGNASGVSAHNWSWAVTQAWCSGDGSWSTPYTIENVTIDAITSTTGNGIFINNSKNDYFIIRNVTVYNAGSGTYDAGIKLQNTNNGTLINNNCSNNRSIGFLLINSDNNTISGNIANENNYYGIRLYSSDHNDISGNYANNNNYSGYGIYLDSSFNNEISGNSIANNNYGIRLYYSNTNNIVNNTANNNGIRLDHSNTNNIVNNTANNSYRGIYLDFSFDNEISGNTIANNNYGIHLDHSNTNNIVNNTANSNEYGIPLFFSSANNIVNNTANNNEYGIRLDSSSNNNDIVDNIVINSDYGIYLDNGYGSDILNNMANNNLYGIYLESCFDSEISGNTIANNDYGISLYYGYTNDIVNNTASNNEYGIYLYYSYTNDIVNNTANNNDYGIYLNNSYANDIINNKASNNEYGIYLDNNDYNYIFDNTANNNDYGIYLYNSDDNDIVNNSITYNNVGIYLSNCNSTEISNNYFSSNGVDIRKLEVDNPFPIEVVLLIVLVISIIIIIAGMI
;
A
#
# COMPACT_ATOMS: atom_id res chain seq x y z
N ILE A 1 1.38 -20.75 -26.98
CA ILE A 1 0.67 -20.66 -28.29
C ILE A 1 -0.81 -20.85 -28.02
N LEU A 2 -1.51 -19.75 -27.84
CA LEU A 2 -2.96 -19.59 -27.97
C LEU A 2 -3.18 -18.07 -28.01
N ILE A 3 -3.52 -17.60 -29.19
CA ILE A 3 -3.69 -16.20 -29.57
C ILE A 3 -5.16 -15.86 -29.36
N SER A 4 -5.47 -14.90 -28.51
CA SER A 4 -6.81 -14.28 -28.43
C SER A 4 -6.71 -12.77 -28.65
N ILE A 5 -6.66 -12.42 -29.93
CA ILE A 5 -7.31 -11.30 -30.63
C ILE A 5 -7.61 -10.05 -29.78
N ASN A 6 -6.75 -9.04 -29.96
CA ASN A 6 -7.00 -7.63 -29.67
C ASN A 6 -8.14 -7.08 -30.55
N TYR A 7 -9.18 -6.52 -29.93
CA TYR A 7 -10.10 -5.60 -30.60
C TYR A 7 -9.50 -4.19 -30.57
N ASN A 8 -8.64 -3.89 -31.55
CA ASN A 8 -8.38 -2.50 -31.94
C ASN A 8 -9.62 -1.97 -32.65
N ARG A 9 -10.45 -1.19 -31.96
CA ARG A 9 -11.43 -0.30 -32.61
C ARG A 9 -10.68 0.98 -33.02
N GLU A 10 -10.24 1.04 -34.26
CA GLU A 10 -10.11 2.33 -34.94
C GLU A 10 -11.52 2.86 -35.26
N PRO A 11 -11.79 4.16 -35.13
CA PRO A 11 -13.05 4.72 -35.60
C PRO A 11 -13.08 4.73 -37.13
N ALA A 12 -14.14 4.17 -37.69
CA ALA A 12 -14.44 4.21 -39.11
C ALA A 12 -14.60 5.67 -39.58
N VAL A 13 -13.75 6.09 -40.52
CA VAL A 13 -13.95 7.28 -41.32
C VAL A 13 -14.91 6.89 -42.46
N GLU A 14 -16.21 7.03 -42.24
CA GLU A 14 -17.20 6.92 -43.31
C GLU A 14 -17.42 8.29 -43.97
N TYR A 15 -17.09 8.34 -45.26
CA TYR A 15 -17.45 9.42 -46.18
C TYR A 15 -18.97 9.41 -46.39
N TYR A 16 -19.66 10.41 -45.82
CA TYR A 16 -21.07 10.65 -46.16
C TYR A 16 -21.19 11.36 -47.50
N SER A 17 -21.88 10.68 -48.42
CA SER A 17 -22.36 11.22 -49.69
C SER A 17 -23.38 12.33 -49.47
N THR A 18 -23.20 13.44 -50.19
CA THR A 18 -24.09 14.60 -50.23
C THR A 18 -25.49 14.23 -50.73
N GLN A 19 -26.50 14.29 -49.85
CA GLN A 19 -27.84 14.73 -50.22
C GLN A 19 -28.27 15.86 -49.28
N ASN A 20 -28.46 17.03 -49.89
CA ASN A 20 -28.93 18.25 -49.26
C ASN A 20 -30.36 18.08 -48.73
N SER A 21 -30.49 18.11 -47.40
CA SER A 21 -31.60 18.80 -46.73
C SER A 21 -30.98 19.78 -45.74
N GLU A 22 -31.36 21.05 -45.83
CA GLU A 22 -30.85 22.16 -45.03
C GLU A 22 -30.95 21.89 -43.52
N LEU A 23 -29.90 21.31 -42.93
CA LEU A 23 -29.63 21.41 -41.50
C LEU A 23 -28.95 22.76 -41.30
N ILE A 24 -29.77 23.77 -40.99
CA ILE A 24 -29.30 25.06 -40.49
C ILE A 24 -28.55 24.78 -39.19
N THR A 25 -27.22 24.76 -39.23
CA THR A 25 -26.38 24.73 -38.03
C THR A 25 -26.58 26.04 -37.28
N LYS A 26 -27.47 26.00 -36.29
CA LYS A 26 -27.65 27.06 -35.30
C LYS A 26 -26.49 27.02 -34.30
N SER A 27 -25.27 27.38 -34.72
CA SER A 27 -24.13 27.56 -33.81
C SER A 27 -23.77 29.04 -33.80
N ALA A 28 -24.33 29.79 -32.87
CA ALA A 28 -23.98 31.19 -32.66
C ALA A 28 -23.10 31.27 -31.41
N SER A 29 -21.92 31.90 -31.51
CA SER A 29 -21.13 32.33 -30.35
C SER A 29 -21.92 33.42 -29.63
N VAL A 30 -22.78 33.03 -28.70
CA VAL A 30 -23.70 33.92 -27.99
C VAL A 30 -23.35 33.92 -26.50
N THR A 31 -23.19 35.11 -25.95
CA THR A 31 -23.24 35.30 -24.50
C THR A 31 -24.70 35.32 -24.08
N LEU A 32 -25.12 34.37 -23.24
CA LEU A 32 -26.43 34.38 -22.62
C LEU A 32 -26.33 35.05 -21.26
N GLU A 33 -27.23 36.01 -21.01
CA GLU A 33 -27.44 36.58 -19.67
C GLU A 33 -28.27 35.65 -18.77
N ASP A 34 -29.02 34.72 -19.37
CA ASP A 34 -29.90 33.80 -18.65
C ASP A 34 -29.36 32.35 -18.67
N PRO A 35 -29.40 31.65 -17.52
CA PRO A 35 -29.10 30.22 -17.44
C PRO A 35 -30.06 29.35 -18.27
N ILE A 36 -29.59 28.16 -18.65
CA ILE A 36 -30.40 27.17 -19.37
C ILE A 36 -31.00 26.19 -18.37
N PHE A 37 -32.34 26.06 -18.39
CA PHE A 37 -33.05 25.03 -17.63
C PHE A 37 -33.90 24.20 -18.58
N ILE A 38 -33.75 22.88 -18.52
CA ILE A 38 -34.52 21.92 -19.31
C ILE A 38 -35.04 20.83 -18.37
N ASP A 39 -36.35 20.60 -18.38
CA ASP A 39 -37.00 19.45 -17.73
C ASP A 39 -37.67 18.59 -18.80
N GLY A 40 -37.12 17.40 -19.04
CA GLY A 40 -37.59 16.47 -20.06
C GLY A 40 -39.05 16.03 -19.87
N ASN A 41 -39.56 16.09 -18.64
CA ASN A 41 -40.95 15.74 -18.33
C ASN A 41 -41.90 16.95 -18.35
N ALA A 42 -41.41 18.17 -18.56
CA ALA A 42 -42.26 19.35 -18.55
C ALA A 42 -43.26 19.33 -19.72
N SER A 43 -44.51 19.71 -19.44
CA SER A 43 -45.60 19.76 -20.41
C SER A 43 -46.42 21.04 -20.28
N GLY A 44 -47.12 21.41 -21.35
CA GLY A 44 -47.89 22.65 -21.44
C GLY A 44 -47.17 23.78 -22.18
N VAL A 45 -47.85 24.92 -22.33
CA VAL A 45 -47.42 26.04 -23.22
C VAL A 45 -46.20 26.82 -22.74
N SER A 46 -45.79 26.65 -21.48
CA SER A 46 -44.63 27.30 -20.86
C SER A 46 -43.59 26.28 -20.38
N ALA A 47 -43.65 25.06 -20.92
CA ALA A 47 -42.72 24.00 -20.58
C ALA A 47 -41.35 24.26 -21.19
N HIS A 48 -40.32 24.34 -20.34
CA HIS A 48 -38.92 24.33 -20.77
C HIS A 48 -38.44 22.88 -20.93
N ASN A 49 -38.98 22.17 -21.92
CA ASN A 49 -38.53 20.81 -22.28
C ASN A 49 -37.65 20.83 -23.54
N TRP A 50 -37.21 19.66 -24.01
CA TRP A 50 -36.35 19.58 -25.19
C TRP A 50 -37.00 20.09 -26.48
N SER A 51 -38.32 19.91 -26.66
CA SER A 51 -39.05 20.48 -27.80
C SER A 51 -39.03 22.01 -27.79
N TRP A 52 -39.07 22.63 -26.61
CA TRP A 52 -38.83 24.06 -26.47
C TRP A 52 -37.36 24.42 -26.74
N ALA A 53 -36.42 23.66 -26.19
CA ALA A 53 -34.99 23.94 -26.30
C ALA A 53 -34.54 24.04 -27.77
N VAL A 54 -34.93 23.10 -28.64
CA VAL A 54 -34.54 23.11 -30.07
C VAL A 54 -35.08 24.29 -30.88
N THR A 55 -36.11 24.98 -30.37
CA THR A 55 -36.57 26.23 -30.98
C THR A 55 -35.61 27.39 -30.71
N GLN A 56 -34.81 27.30 -29.65
CA GLN A 56 -33.82 28.30 -29.29
C GLN A 56 -32.64 28.33 -30.28
N ALA A 57 -31.86 29.41 -30.25
CA ALA A 57 -30.74 29.61 -31.16
C ALA A 57 -29.49 28.79 -30.77
N TRP A 58 -29.42 28.30 -29.53
CA TRP A 58 -28.27 27.60 -28.96
C TRP A 58 -28.45 26.07 -28.90
N CYS A 59 -29.59 25.55 -29.36
CA CYS A 59 -29.89 24.12 -29.36
C CYS A 59 -30.29 23.62 -30.74
N SER A 60 -29.89 22.39 -31.06
CA SER A 60 -30.27 21.67 -32.28
C SER A 60 -30.46 20.18 -32.00
N GLY A 61 -30.81 19.39 -33.00
CA GLY A 61 -31.01 17.94 -32.89
C GLY A 61 -32.44 17.51 -32.57
N ASP A 62 -32.66 16.20 -32.46
CA ASP A 62 -33.98 15.60 -32.18
C ASP A 62 -33.99 14.66 -30.96
N GLY A 63 -32.84 14.48 -30.29
CA GLY A 63 -32.71 13.67 -29.08
C GLY A 63 -32.55 12.18 -29.33
N SER A 64 -32.52 11.75 -30.59
CA SER A 64 -32.17 10.38 -30.95
C SER A 64 -30.67 10.13 -30.82
N TRP A 65 -30.26 8.87 -30.71
CA TRP A 65 -28.85 8.49 -30.68
C TRP A 65 -28.07 8.99 -31.92
N SER A 66 -28.70 8.97 -33.11
CA SER A 66 -28.09 9.46 -34.35
C SER A 66 -28.06 10.98 -34.47
N THR A 67 -28.98 11.67 -33.79
CA THR A 67 -29.08 13.13 -33.84
C THR A 67 -29.37 13.71 -32.44
N PRO A 68 -28.42 13.60 -31.49
CA PRO A 68 -28.64 14.05 -30.11
C PRO A 68 -29.00 15.53 -30.02
N TYR A 69 -29.77 15.92 -29.00
CA TYR A 69 -29.94 17.33 -28.69
C TYR A 69 -28.58 17.96 -28.40
N THR A 70 -28.20 19.03 -29.11
CA THR A 70 -26.86 19.61 -28.99
C THR A 70 -26.93 21.05 -28.52
N ILE A 71 -26.37 21.31 -27.33
CA ILE A 71 -26.11 22.65 -26.77
C ILE A 71 -24.64 22.96 -26.99
N GLU A 72 -24.32 24.03 -27.71
CA GLU A 72 -22.93 24.30 -28.06
C GLU A 72 -22.56 25.78 -28.25
N ASN A 73 -21.28 26.09 -27.99
CA ASN A 73 -20.64 27.39 -28.28
C ASN A 73 -21.33 28.57 -27.56
N VAL A 74 -21.73 28.35 -26.31
CA VAL A 74 -22.40 29.35 -25.47
C VAL A 74 -21.51 29.76 -24.30
N THR A 75 -21.56 31.04 -23.91
CA THR A 75 -20.99 31.52 -22.65
C THR A 75 -22.12 31.99 -21.74
N ILE A 76 -22.13 31.51 -20.49
CA ILE A 76 -23.17 31.79 -19.49
C ILE A 76 -22.53 32.38 -18.23
N ASP A 77 -22.94 33.60 -17.87
CA ASP A 77 -22.72 34.16 -16.55
C ASP A 77 -23.90 33.79 -15.64
N ALA A 78 -23.71 32.81 -14.76
CA ALA A 78 -24.78 32.28 -13.93
C ALA A 78 -24.98 33.08 -12.62
N ILE A 79 -24.44 34.30 -12.50
CA ILE A 79 -24.54 35.11 -11.28
C ILE A 79 -26.01 35.38 -10.87
N THR A 80 -26.89 35.56 -11.85
CA THR A 80 -28.34 35.84 -11.70
C THR A 80 -29.20 34.59 -11.66
N SER A 81 -28.59 33.38 -11.67
CA SER A 81 -29.35 32.14 -11.76
C SER A 81 -30.30 31.93 -10.60
N THR A 82 -31.60 31.84 -10.90
CA THR A 82 -32.65 31.57 -9.92
C THR A 82 -32.65 30.14 -9.41
N THR A 83 -32.10 29.21 -10.18
CA THR A 83 -31.89 27.81 -9.75
C THR A 83 -30.51 27.61 -9.10
N GLY A 84 -29.65 28.62 -9.17
CA GLY A 84 -28.24 28.53 -8.81
C GLY A 84 -27.34 27.86 -9.85
N ASN A 85 -27.89 27.20 -10.88
CA ASN A 85 -27.13 26.46 -11.90
C ASN A 85 -26.96 27.28 -13.19
N GLY A 86 -25.88 27.06 -13.95
CA GLY A 86 -25.73 27.69 -15.27
C GLY A 86 -26.45 26.93 -16.39
N ILE A 87 -26.26 25.61 -16.45
CA ILE A 87 -27.10 24.70 -17.22
C ILE A 87 -27.65 23.64 -16.26
N PHE A 88 -28.96 23.45 -16.28
CA PHE A 88 -29.61 22.40 -15.49
C PHE A 88 -30.52 21.55 -16.39
N ILE A 89 -30.11 20.30 -16.60
CA ILE A 89 -30.90 19.27 -17.28
C ILE A 89 -31.52 18.36 -16.22
N ASN A 90 -32.84 18.28 -16.24
CA ASN A 90 -33.63 17.51 -15.29
C ASN A 90 -34.49 16.47 -16.03
N ASN A 91 -34.68 15.31 -15.40
CA ASN A 91 -35.62 14.27 -15.84
C ASN A 91 -35.48 13.84 -17.31
N SER A 92 -34.26 13.77 -17.85
CA SER A 92 -33.99 13.41 -19.25
C SER A 92 -33.37 12.02 -19.34
N LYS A 93 -34.07 10.98 -18.85
CA LYS A 93 -33.52 9.60 -18.82
C LYS A 93 -33.51 8.88 -20.17
N ASN A 94 -34.32 9.34 -21.13
CA ASN A 94 -34.51 8.67 -22.41
C ASN A 94 -34.00 9.49 -23.61
N ASP A 95 -33.47 10.69 -23.34
CA ASP A 95 -33.02 11.63 -24.36
C ASP A 95 -31.50 11.54 -24.50
N TYR A 96 -30.99 11.54 -25.73
CA TYR A 96 -29.56 11.67 -26.00
C TYR A 96 -29.23 13.14 -26.20
N PHE A 97 -28.21 13.63 -25.51
CA PHE A 97 -27.80 15.02 -25.67
C PHE A 97 -26.28 15.21 -25.55
N ILE A 98 -25.79 16.28 -26.18
CA ILE A 98 -24.41 16.72 -26.18
C ILE A 98 -24.37 18.16 -25.68
N ILE A 99 -23.53 18.44 -24.68
CA ILE A 99 -23.15 19.79 -24.28
C ILE A 99 -21.68 19.96 -24.61
N ARG A 100 -21.34 20.87 -25.52
CA ARG A 100 -19.95 21.04 -25.95
C ARG A 100 -19.50 22.48 -26.18
N ASN A 101 -18.23 22.75 -25.92
CA ASN A 101 -17.64 24.08 -26.08
C ASN A 101 -18.44 25.18 -25.36
N VAL A 102 -19.05 24.86 -24.22
CA VAL A 102 -19.78 25.82 -23.39
C VAL A 102 -18.86 26.34 -22.29
N THR A 103 -18.96 27.63 -21.96
CA THR A 103 -18.32 28.23 -20.79
C THR A 103 -19.38 28.67 -19.78
N VAL A 104 -19.26 28.22 -18.53
CA VAL A 104 -20.14 28.61 -17.41
C VAL A 104 -19.31 29.06 -16.21
N TYR A 105 -19.60 30.26 -15.70
CA TYR A 105 -18.95 30.80 -14.51
C TYR A 105 -19.98 31.48 -13.58
N ASN A 106 -19.58 31.80 -12.34
CA ASN A 106 -20.42 32.39 -11.29
C ASN A 106 -21.65 31.58 -10.84
N ALA A 107 -21.83 30.33 -11.30
CA ALA A 107 -22.93 29.47 -10.84
C ALA A 107 -22.75 29.11 -9.36
N GLY A 108 -23.85 29.04 -8.61
CA GLY A 108 -23.86 28.60 -7.23
C GLY A 108 -24.45 29.62 -6.25
N SER A 109 -25.51 29.21 -5.58
CA SER A 109 -26.11 29.87 -4.41
C SER A 109 -26.27 28.91 -3.21
N GLY A 110 -26.20 27.60 -3.47
CA GLY A 110 -26.28 26.51 -2.51
C GLY A 110 -25.33 25.35 -2.81
N THR A 111 -25.41 24.32 -1.97
CA THR A 111 -24.45 23.19 -1.91
C THR A 111 -24.61 22.16 -3.03
N TYR A 112 -25.71 22.18 -3.77
CA TYR A 112 -26.03 21.25 -4.88
C TYR A 112 -26.30 22.00 -6.19
N ASP A 113 -25.67 23.15 -6.32
CA ASP A 113 -25.68 23.97 -7.53
C ASP A 113 -24.39 23.74 -8.30
N ALA A 114 -24.44 23.84 -9.63
CA ALA A 114 -23.25 23.65 -10.46
C ALA A 114 -23.25 24.53 -11.70
N GLY A 115 -22.07 24.66 -12.32
CA GLY A 115 -21.95 25.19 -13.67
C GLY A 115 -22.85 24.40 -14.62
N ILE A 116 -22.66 23.08 -14.69
CA ILE A 116 -23.56 22.16 -15.39
C ILE A 116 -24.06 21.09 -14.41
N LYS A 117 -25.38 20.98 -14.28
CA LYS A 117 -26.06 20.00 -13.43
C LYS A 117 -26.93 19.05 -14.25
N LEU A 118 -26.74 17.76 -14.03
CA LEU A 118 -27.63 16.69 -14.48
C LEU A 118 -28.36 16.10 -13.28
N GLN A 119 -29.68 16.03 -13.32
CA GLN A 119 -30.48 15.39 -12.29
C GLN A 119 -31.50 14.45 -12.93
N ASN A 120 -31.55 13.20 -12.45
CA ASN A 120 -32.41 12.16 -13.02
C ASN A 120 -32.27 12.06 -14.56
N THR A 121 -31.03 12.09 -15.06
CA THR A 121 -30.73 12.27 -16.49
C THR A 121 -29.66 11.31 -16.95
N ASN A 122 -29.84 10.70 -18.12
CA ASN A 122 -28.93 9.69 -18.66
C ASN A 122 -28.53 10.05 -20.09
N ASN A 123 -27.53 9.34 -20.64
CA ASN A 123 -27.11 9.44 -22.05
C ASN A 123 -26.62 10.82 -22.48
N GLY A 124 -26.17 11.64 -21.53
CA GLY A 124 -25.55 12.94 -21.78
C GLY A 124 -24.07 12.81 -22.10
N THR A 125 -23.59 13.56 -23.09
CA THR A 125 -22.16 13.74 -23.38
C THR A 125 -21.76 15.19 -23.14
N LEU A 126 -20.94 15.44 -22.12
CA LEU A 126 -20.41 16.75 -21.78
C LEU A 126 -18.95 16.77 -22.20
N ILE A 127 -18.63 17.50 -23.28
CA ILE A 127 -17.29 17.49 -23.88
C ILE A 127 -16.71 18.88 -24.12
N ASN A 128 -15.45 19.09 -23.74
CA ASN A 128 -14.72 20.34 -23.98
C ASN A 128 -15.44 21.59 -23.42
N ASN A 129 -16.14 21.46 -22.29
CA ASN A 129 -16.76 22.58 -21.60
C ASN A 129 -15.83 23.15 -20.54
N ASN A 130 -16.03 24.42 -20.22
CA ASN A 130 -15.32 25.12 -19.16
C ASN A 130 -16.31 25.59 -18.09
N CYS A 131 -16.39 24.84 -16.99
CA CYS A 131 -17.14 25.20 -15.79
C CYS A 131 -16.18 25.60 -14.67
N SER A 132 -15.36 26.63 -14.93
CA SER A 132 -14.42 27.18 -13.94
C SER A 132 -14.99 28.42 -13.25
N ASN A 133 -14.41 28.79 -12.11
CA ASN A 133 -14.79 30.00 -11.38
C ASN A 133 -16.28 30.05 -10.98
N ASN A 134 -16.85 28.90 -10.64
CA ASN A 134 -18.20 28.83 -10.07
C ASN A 134 -18.15 28.94 -8.55
N ARG A 135 -19.18 29.59 -8.00
CA ARG A 135 -19.38 29.75 -6.55
C ARG A 135 -19.77 28.46 -5.84
N SER A 136 -20.03 27.38 -6.58
CA SER A 136 -20.31 26.04 -6.07
C SER A 136 -19.51 24.95 -6.80
N ILE A 137 -20.17 24.00 -7.48
CA ILE A 137 -19.55 22.85 -8.16
C ILE A 137 -19.35 23.16 -9.66
N GLY A 138 -18.32 22.61 -10.31
CA GLY A 138 -18.16 22.69 -11.77
C GLY A 138 -19.20 21.84 -12.50
N PHE A 139 -19.15 20.53 -12.29
CA PHE A 139 -20.06 19.54 -12.87
C PHE A 139 -20.71 18.67 -11.79
N LEU A 140 -22.03 18.52 -11.83
CA LEU A 140 -22.78 17.75 -10.82
C LEU A 140 -23.77 16.77 -11.47
N LEU A 141 -23.64 15.50 -11.13
CA LEU A 141 -24.56 14.43 -11.49
C LEU A 141 -25.29 13.93 -10.24
N ILE A 142 -26.63 13.86 -10.31
CA ILE A 142 -27.49 13.34 -9.25
C ILE A 142 -28.45 12.32 -9.86
N ASN A 143 -28.44 11.06 -9.40
CA ASN A 143 -29.29 9.99 -9.94
C ASN A 143 -29.23 9.90 -11.47
N SER A 144 -28.03 10.05 -12.02
CA SER A 144 -27.80 10.29 -13.45
C SER A 144 -26.77 9.30 -13.96
N ASP A 145 -27.23 8.33 -14.76
CA ASP A 145 -26.43 7.17 -15.14
C ASP A 145 -26.06 7.21 -16.63
N ASN A 146 -25.02 6.48 -17.03
CA ASN A 146 -24.64 6.34 -18.44
C ASN A 146 -24.34 7.69 -19.13
N ASN A 147 -23.65 8.60 -18.44
CA ASN A 147 -23.21 9.87 -19.00
C ASN A 147 -21.69 9.86 -19.21
N THR A 148 -21.23 10.67 -20.16
CA THR A 148 -19.81 10.90 -20.43
C THR A 148 -19.47 12.35 -20.11
N ILE A 149 -18.44 12.57 -19.28
CA ILE A 149 -17.85 13.88 -18.99
C ILE A 149 -16.39 13.80 -19.44
N SER A 150 -16.08 14.32 -20.63
CA SER A 150 -14.77 14.15 -21.26
C SER A 150 -14.10 15.46 -21.65
N GLY A 151 -12.81 15.62 -21.36
CA GLY A 151 -12.01 16.77 -21.82
C GLY A 151 -12.49 18.13 -21.28
N ASN A 152 -13.19 18.17 -20.15
CA ASN A 152 -13.72 19.40 -19.58
C ASN A 152 -12.73 20.07 -18.60
N ILE A 153 -12.97 21.34 -18.32
CA ILE A 153 -12.22 22.15 -17.35
C ILE A 153 -13.17 22.55 -16.22
N ALA A 154 -12.83 22.15 -14.99
CA ALA A 154 -13.57 22.38 -13.75
C ALA A 154 -12.64 22.97 -12.69
N ASN A 155 -11.93 24.04 -13.02
CA ASN A 155 -10.91 24.63 -12.15
C ASN A 155 -11.49 25.76 -11.30
N GLU A 156 -10.83 26.07 -10.17
CA GLU A 156 -11.08 27.28 -9.39
C GLU A 156 -12.54 27.42 -8.94
N ASN A 157 -13.24 26.31 -8.76
CA ASN A 157 -14.58 26.32 -8.20
C ASN A 157 -14.49 26.36 -6.67
N ASN A 158 -15.46 27.00 -6.03
CA ASN A 158 -15.45 27.14 -4.58
C ASN A 158 -15.63 25.81 -3.83
N TYR A 159 -16.17 24.77 -4.45
CA TYR A 159 -16.31 23.44 -3.86
C TYR A 159 -15.69 22.37 -4.75
N TYR A 160 -16.48 21.59 -5.49
CA TYR A 160 -15.98 20.43 -6.21
C TYR A 160 -15.75 20.73 -7.69
N GLY A 161 -14.74 20.12 -8.28
CA GLY A 161 -14.59 20.13 -9.74
C GLY A 161 -15.73 19.33 -10.38
N ILE A 162 -15.76 18.02 -10.10
CA ILE A 162 -16.78 17.09 -10.59
C ILE A 162 -17.33 16.28 -9.41
N ARG A 163 -18.65 16.20 -9.27
CA ARG A 163 -19.33 15.37 -8.26
C ARG A 163 -20.38 14.46 -8.87
N LEU A 164 -20.36 13.19 -8.46
CA LEU A 164 -21.38 12.19 -8.73
C LEU A 164 -22.07 11.83 -7.40
N TYR A 165 -23.40 11.81 -7.41
CA TYR A 165 -24.21 11.39 -6.28
C TYR A 165 -25.25 10.38 -6.75
N SER A 166 -25.16 9.15 -6.25
CA SER A 166 -26.01 8.02 -6.66
C SER A 166 -26.10 7.88 -8.17
N SER A 167 -24.96 7.98 -8.86
CA SER A 167 -24.87 8.10 -10.31
C SER A 167 -23.90 7.05 -10.86
N ASP A 168 -24.44 6.08 -11.59
CA ASP A 168 -23.71 4.86 -11.94
C ASP A 168 -23.35 4.80 -13.43
N HIS A 169 -22.39 3.96 -13.80
CA HIS A 169 -22.04 3.70 -15.20
C HIS A 169 -21.65 4.96 -15.99
N ASN A 170 -21.04 5.95 -15.34
CA ASN A 170 -20.55 7.16 -16.00
C ASN A 170 -19.07 7.04 -16.37
N ASP A 171 -18.68 7.70 -17.46
CA ASP A 171 -17.30 7.84 -17.91
C ASP A 171 -16.82 9.27 -17.67
N ILE A 172 -15.84 9.43 -16.78
CA ILE A 172 -15.22 10.70 -16.42
C ILE A 172 -13.77 10.68 -16.90
N SER A 173 -13.52 11.21 -18.11
CA SER A 173 -12.25 11.04 -18.79
C SER A 173 -11.54 12.33 -19.20
N GLY A 174 -10.22 12.42 -18.99
CA GLY A 174 -9.40 13.51 -19.54
C GLY A 174 -9.76 14.92 -19.04
N ASN A 175 -10.39 15.06 -17.87
CA ASN A 175 -10.81 16.35 -17.33
C ASN A 175 -9.72 17.01 -16.49
N TYR A 176 -9.80 18.32 -16.36
CA TYR A 176 -8.96 19.13 -15.47
C TYR A 176 -9.80 19.64 -14.30
N ALA A 177 -9.45 19.29 -13.07
CA ALA A 177 -10.17 19.68 -11.87
C ALA A 177 -9.20 20.20 -10.79
N ASN A 178 -8.65 21.40 -11.01
CA ASN A 178 -7.55 21.94 -10.22
C ASN A 178 -7.97 23.15 -9.38
N ASN A 179 -7.28 23.35 -8.26
CA ASN A 179 -7.43 24.53 -7.39
C ASN A 179 -8.88 24.76 -6.91
N ASN A 180 -9.65 23.70 -6.65
CA ASN A 180 -10.99 23.83 -6.10
C ASN A 180 -10.95 23.93 -4.57
N ASN A 181 -11.61 24.97 -4.01
CA ASN A 181 -11.42 25.46 -2.64
C ASN A 181 -12.46 24.94 -1.63
N TYR A 182 -12.46 25.46 -0.39
CA TYR A 182 -13.43 25.18 0.71
C TYR A 182 -13.86 23.70 0.90
N SER A 183 -12.91 22.82 1.22
CA SER A 183 -13.13 21.36 1.35
C SER A 183 -13.42 20.65 0.01
N GLY A 184 -13.15 21.33 -1.09
CA GLY A 184 -13.28 20.84 -2.45
C GLY A 184 -12.43 19.62 -2.78
N TYR A 185 -13.08 18.57 -3.29
CA TYR A 185 -12.49 17.50 -4.07
C TYR A 185 -12.33 17.92 -5.54
N GLY A 186 -11.28 17.43 -6.19
CA GLY A 186 -11.20 17.47 -7.65
C GLY A 186 -12.34 16.65 -8.27
N ILE A 187 -12.42 15.37 -7.89
CA ILE A 187 -13.48 14.44 -8.30
C ILE A 187 -14.02 13.72 -7.06
N TYR A 188 -15.34 13.75 -6.86
CA TYR A 188 -16.00 13.10 -5.73
C TYR A 188 -17.14 12.19 -6.16
N LEU A 189 -17.07 10.91 -5.77
CA LEU A 189 -18.11 9.92 -5.94
C LEU A 189 -18.74 9.62 -4.57
N ASP A 190 -20.06 9.71 -4.52
CA ASP A 190 -20.86 9.45 -3.33
C ASP A 190 -21.96 8.46 -3.69
N SER A 191 -21.93 7.27 -3.08
CA SER A 191 -22.87 6.18 -3.35
C SER A 191 -23.00 5.85 -4.84
N SER A 192 -21.90 5.92 -5.59
CA SER A 192 -21.87 5.84 -7.06
C SER A 192 -20.99 4.67 -7.51
N PHE A 193 -21.55 3.79 -8.35
CA PHE A 193 -20.99 2.48 -8.68
C PHE A 193 -20.71 2.33 -10.17
N ASN A 194 -19.79 1.41 -10.52
CA ASN A 194 -19.53 1.04 -11.91
C ASN A 194 -19.12 2.21 -12.81
N ASN A 195 -18.47 3.24 -12.26
CA ASN A 195 -17.96 4.37 -13.02
C ASN A 195 -16.52 4.15 -13.46
N GLU A 196 -16.16 4.73 -14.60
CA GLU A 196 -14.79 4.80 -15.12
C GLU A 196 -14.27 6.22 -14.94
N ILE A 197 -13.18 6.39 -14.19
CA ILE A 197 -12.52 7.67 -13.94
C ILE A 197 -11.13 7.55 -14.53
N SER A 198 -10.89 8.12 -15.71
CA SER A 198 -9.68 7.85 -16.48
C SER A 198 -8.93 9.08 -16.99
N GLY A 199 -7.60 9.09 -16.88
CA GLY A 199 -6.77 10.12 -17.52
C GLY A 199 -7.02 11.56 -17.06
N ASN A 200 -7.61 11.77 -15.88
CA ASN A 200 -7.90 13.11 -15.36
C ASN A 200 -6.67 13.74 -14.71
N SER A 201 -6.59 15.08 -14.75
CA SER A 201 -5.56 15.88 -14.08
C SER A 201 -6.17 16.66 -12.92
N ILE A 202 -5.79 16.28 -11.71
CA ILE A 202 -6.27 16.82 -10.43
C ILE A 202 -5.06 17.30 -9.62
N ALA A 203 -5.02 18.59 -9.29
CA ALA A 203 -3.96 19.16 -8.47
C ALA A 203 -4.44 20.33 -7.60
N ASN A 204 -3.80 20.49 -6.45
CA ASN A 204 -3.96 21.61 -5.53
C ASN A 204 -5.39 21.84 -5.03
N ASN A 205 -6.19 20.78 -4.92
CA ASN A 205 -7.48 20.80 -4.22
C ASN A 205 -7.27 20.55 -2.71
N ASN A 206 -8.32 20.49 -1.90
CA ASN A 206 -8.17 19.97 -0.52
C ASN A 206 -8.02 18.44 -0.52
N TYR A 207 -8.63 17.78 -1.50
CA TYR A 207 -8.58 16.34 -1.72
C TYR A 207 -8.65 16.05 -3.22
N GLY A 208 -8.03 14.96 -3.67
CA GLY A 208 -7.99 14.64 -5.10
C GLY A 208 -9.24 13.93 -5.59
N ILE A 209 -9.12 12.62 -5.72
CA ILE A 209 -10.22 11.73 -6.07
C ILE A 209 -10.70 11.08 -4.77
N ARG A 210 -11.99 11.22 -4.45
CA ARG A 210 -12.59 10.54 -3.30
C ARG A 210 -13.77 9.67 -3.71
N LEU A 211 -13.79 8.46 -3.17
CA LEU A 211 -14.91 7.52 -3.23
C LEU A 211 -15.47 7.36 -1.83
N TYR A 212 -16.77 7.60 -1.66
CA TYR A 212 -17.48 7.41 -0.40
C TYR A 212 -18.67 6.47 -0.64
N TYR A 213 -18.66 5.31 0.01
CA TYR A 213 -19.66 4.24 -0.23
C TYR A 213 -19.82 3.89 -1.72
N SER A 214 -18.74 3.97 -2.48
CA SER A 214 -18.74 3.90 -3.94
C SER A 214 -17.91 2.70 -4.39
N ASN A 215 -18.59 1.58 -4.62
CA ASN A 215 -17.98 0.29 -4.95
C ASN A 215 -17.83 0.08 -6.46
N THR A 216 -16.95 -0.84 -6.85
CA THR A 216 -16.91 -1.36 -8.24
C THR A 216 -16.61 -0.28 -9.28
N ASN A 217 -15.80 0.72 -8.94
CA ASN A 217 -15.34 1.75 -9.85
C ASN A 217 -13.92 1.47 -10.33
N ASN A 218 -13.59 2.01 -11.50
CA ASN A 218 -12.26 1.96 -12.08
C ASN A 218 -11.65 3.36 -12.08
N ILE A 219 -10.46 3.50 -11.51
CA ILE A 219 -9.72 4.75 -11.37
C ILE A 219 -8.38 4.52 -12.05
N VAL A 220 -8.26 4.94 -13.30
CA VAL A 220 -7.20 4.48 -14.20
C VAL A 220 -6.41 5.63 -14.81
N ASN A 221 -5.08 5.59 -14.75
CA ASN A 221 -4.21 6.59 -15.41
C ASN A 221 -4.46 8.06 -15.00
N ASN A 222 -4.97 8.32 -13.79
CA ASN A 222 -5.18 9.70 -13.32
C ASN A 222 -3.92 10.26 -12.68
N THR A 223 -3.77 11.58 -12.72
CA THR A 223 -2.76 12.32 -11.96
C THR A 223 -3.45 13.12 -10.86
N ALA A 224 -3.18 12.79 -9.59
CA ALA A 224 -3.78 13.39 -8.39
C ALA A 224 -2.70 13.97 -7.44
N ASN A 225 -1.80 14.79 -7.99
CA ASN A 225 -0.67 15.35 -7.23
C ASN A 225 -1.13 16.41 -6.21
N ASN A 226 -0.44 16.50 -5.07
CA ASN A 226 -0.76 17.37 -3.95
C ASN A 226 -2.15 17.12 -3.33
N ASN A 227 -2.71 15.93 -3.54
CA ASN A 227 -4.12 15.64 -3.32
C ASN A 227 -4.43 14.19 -2.94
N GLY A 228 -3.84 13.23 -3.64
CA GLY A 228 -4.04 11.80 -3.40
C GLY A 228 -5.39 11.25 -3.88
N ILE A 229 -5.57 9.95 -3.64
CA ILE A 229 -6.77 9.16 -3.94
C ILE A 229 -7.25 8.53 -2.63
N ARG A 230 -8.54 8.69 -2.30
CA ARG A 230 -9.12 8.20 -1.05
C ARG A 230 -10.36 7.34 -1.30
N LEU A 231 -10.40 6.17 -0.67
CA LEU A 231 -11.53 5.27 -0.62
C LEU A 231 -12.04 5.20 0.81
N ASP A 232 -13.31 5.48 1.02
CA ASP A 232 -13.99 5.36 2.29
C ASP A 232 -15.17 4.41 2.14
N HIS A 233 -15.15 3.30 2.87
CA HIS A 233 -16.21 2.28 2.82
C HIS A 233 -16.52 1.87 1.37
N SER A 234 -15.49 1.78 0.54
CA SER A 234 -15.60 1.67 -0.91
C SER A 234 -14.83 0.44 -1.37
N ASN A 235 -15.57 -0.61 -1.71
CA ASN A 235 -15.05 -1.96 -1.92
C ASN A 235 -14.96 -2.31 -3.41
N THR A 236 -14.14 -3.30 -3.74
CA THR A 236 -14.08 -3.90 -5.07
C THR A 236 -13.77 -2.88 -6.18
N ASN A 237 -12.98 -1.86 -5.88
CA ASN A 237 -12.53 -0.86 -6.85
C ASN A 237 -11.16 -1.23 -7.43
N ASN A 238 -10.91 -0.79 -8.67
CA ASN A 238 -9.62 -0.92 -9.33
C ASN A 238 -8.94 0.45 -9.40
N ILE A 239 -7.77 0.59 -8.79
CA ILE A 239 -6.95 1.80 -8.77
C ILE A 239 -5.66 1.47 -9.51
N VAL A 240 -5.62 1.79 -10.81
CA VAL A 240 -4.61 1.27 -11.72
C VAL A 240 -3.82 2.38 -12.41
N ASN A 241 -2.49 2.29 -12.37
CA ASN A 241 -1.57 3.19 -13.10
C ASN A 241 -1.76 4.69 -12.81
N ASN A 242 -2.21 5.05 -11.61
CA ASN A 242 -2.36 6.45 -11.21
C ASN A 242 -1.05 7.02 -10.67
N THR A 243 -0.92 8.34 -10.73
CA THR A 243 0.15 9.10 -10.08
C THR A 243 -0.42 9.93 -8.94
N ALA A 244 0.08 9.75 -7.72
CA ALA A 244 -0.43 10.42 -6.51
C ALA A 244 0.73 10.90 -5.61
N ASN A 245 1.43 11.95 -6.06
CA ASN A 245 2.64 12.42 -5.40
C ASN A 245 2.41 13.66 -4.52
N ASN A 246 3.37 13.96 -3.64
CA ASN A 246 3.48 15.24 -2.91
C ASN A 246 2.25 15.56 -2.02
N SER A 247 1.62 14.53 -1.45
CA SER A 247 0.39 14.62 -0.66
C SER A 247 0.65 14.11 0.76
N TYR A 248 -0.27 14.37 1.70
CA TYR A 248 -0.16 13.73 3.01
C TYR A 248 -0.34 12.21 2.91
N ARG A 249 -1.33 11.75 2.13
CA ARG A 249 -1.51 10.35 1.73
C ARG A 249 -1.62 10.26 0.22
N GLY A 250 -0.83 9.40 -0.41
CA GLY A 250 -0.89 9.14 -1.84
C GLY A 250 -2.16 8.40 -2.22
N ILE A 251 -2.29 7.15 -1.77
CA ILE A 251 -3.51 6.35 -1.88
C ILE A 251 -3.92 5.93 -0.46
N TYR A 252 -5.17 6.17 -0.09
CA TYR A 252 -5.69 5.86 1.24
C TYR A 252 -6.97 5.04 1.17
N LEU A 253 -6.99 3.90 1.87
CA LEU A 253 -8.14 3.04 2.06
C LEU A 253 -8.57 3.09 3.54
N ASP A 254 -9.84 3.43 3.76
CA ASP A 254 -10.48 3.54 5.06
C ASP A 254 -11.72 2.64 5.08
N PHE A 255 -11.72 1.57 5.88
CA PHE A 255 -12.77 0.54 5.90
C PHE A 255 -13.14 0.02 4.50
N SER A 256 -12.14 -0.18 3.64
CA SER A 256 -12.34 -0.51 2.22
C SER A 256 -11.69 -1.85 1.88
N PHE A 257 -12.50 -2.76 1.34
CA PHE A 257 -12.15 -4.18 1.17
C PHE A 257 -12.14 -4.61 -0.29
N ASP A 258 -11.43 -5.69 -0.58
CA ASP A 258 -11.43 -6.36 -1.90
C ASP A 258 -11.03 -5.43 -3.06
N ASN A 259 -10.21 -4.41 -2.82
CA ASN A 259 -9.74 -3.49 -3.85
C ASN A 259 -8.44 -3.98 -4.49
N GLU A 260 -8.25 -3.64 -5.76
CA GLU A 260 -7.02 -3.86 -6.51
C GLU A 260 -6.30 -2.53 -6.71
N ILE A 261 -5.11 -2.39 -6.13
CA ILE A 261 -4.25 -1.21 -6.24
C ILE A 261 -3.02 -1.67 -7.03
N SER A 262 -2.93 -1.31 -8.31
CA SER A 262 -1.85 -1.82 -9.15
C SER A 262 -1.18 -0.83 -10.10
N GLY A 263 0.13 -0.99 -10.29
CA GLY A 263 0.92 -0.18 -11.23
C GLY A 263 0.99 1.31 -10.91
N ASN A 264 0.59 1.73 -9.70
CA ASN A 264 0.56 3.15 -9.34
C ASN A 264 1.96 3.68 -9.01
N THR A 265 2.17 4.97 -9.25
CA THR A 265 3.38 5.71 -8.87
C THR A 265 3.06 6.71 -7.76
N ILE A 266 3.64 6.49 -6.58
CA ILE A 266 3.38 7.26 -5.36
C ILE A 266 4.71 7.69 -4.74
N ALA A 267 4.95 9.00 -4.68
CA ALA A 267 6.20 9.53 -4.14
C ALA A 267 6.06 10.85 -3.38
N ASN A 268 6.98 11.08 -2.45
CA ASN A 268 7.08 12.30 -1.64
C ASN A 268 5.83 12.57 -0.80
N ASN A 269 5.25 11.52 -0.22
CA ASN A 269 4.11 11.62 0.70
C ASN A 269 4.55 11.29 2.13
N ASN A 270 3.76 11.67 3.13
CA ASN A 270 3.94 11.08 4.46
C ASN A 270 3.54 9.60 4.42
N TYR A 271 2.43 9.27 3.78
CA TYR A 271 1.99 7.89 3.60
C TYR A 271 1.82 7.61 2.11
N GLY A 272 2.50 6.59 1.58
CA GLY A 272 2.38 6.18 0.19
C GLY A 272 1.03 5.52 -0.07
N ILE A 273 0.94 4.20 0.16
CA ILE A 273 -0.31 3.43 0.08
C ILE A 273 -0.71 3.03 1.51
N HIS A 274 -1.67 3.76 2.08
CA HIS A 274 -2.11 3.58 3.46
C HIS A 274 -3.41 2.78 3.54
N LEU A 275 -3.40 1.69 4.30
CA LEU A 275 -4.58 0.90 4.62
C LEU A 275 -4.92 1.06 6.10
N ASP A 276 -6.16 1.46 6.39
CA ASP A 276 -6.70 1.57 7.75
C ASP A 276 -8.02 0.80 7.82
N HIS A 277 -8.08 -0.22 8.69
CA HIS A 277 -9.20 -1.16 8.82
C HIS A 277 -9.66 -1.76 7.48
N SER A 278 -8.72 -2.00 6.57
CA SER A 278 -8.95 -2.31 5.16
C SER A 278 -8.35 -3.67 4.83
N ASN A 279 -9.15 -4.72 5.00
CA ASN A 279 -8.77 -6.12 4.79
C ASN A 279 -8.90 -6.55 3.32
N THR A 280 -8.31 -7.69 2.98
CA THR A 280 -8.56 -8.41 1.70
C THR A 280 -8.28 -7.62 0.43
N ASN A 281 -7.35 -6.66 0.48
CA ASN A 281 -6.94 -5.89 -0.68
C ASN A 281 -5.69 -6.49 -1.35
N ASN A 282 -5.55 -6.24 -2.65
CA ASN A 282 -4.39 -6.58 -3.45
C ASN A 282 -3.62 -5.30 -3.79
N ILE A 283 -2.35 -5.23 -3.36
CA ILE A 283 -1.43 -4.13 -3.62
C ILE A 283 -0.30 -4.70 -4.46
N VAL A 284 -0.38 -4.50 -5.79
CA VAL A 284 0.45 -5.26 -6.74
C VAL A 284 1.22 -4.34 -7.70
N ASN A 285 2.52 -4.56 -7.87
CA ASN A 285 3.35 -3.83 -8.85
C ASN A 285 3.34 -2.29 -8.68
N ASN A 286 3.19 -1.77 -7.47
CA ASN A 286 3.23 -0.32 -7.24
C ASN A 286 4.66 0.16 -6.95
N THR A 287 4.91 1.43 -7.24
CA THR A 287 6.14 2.14 -6.84
C THR A 287 5.80 3.20 -5.79
N ALA A 288 6.14 2.93 -4.53
CA ALA A 288 5.87 3.78 -3.36
C ALA A 288 7.18 4.31 -2.74
N ASN A 289 7.89 5.17 -3.48
CA ASN A 289 9.25 5.60 -3.12
C ASN A 289 9.29 6.98 -2.45
N SER A 290 10.29 7.24 -1.62
CA SER A 290 10.55 8.58 -1.06
C SER A 290 9.38 9.14 -0.27
N ASN A 291 8.67 8.27 0.45
CA ASN A 291 7.64 8.60 1.43
C ASN A 291 8.20 8.42 2.85
N GLU A 292 7.56 9.00 3.86
CA GLU A 292 7.90 8.65 5.26
C GLU A 292 7.54 7.17 5.50
N TYR A 293 6.31 6.78 5.18
CA TYR A 293 5.84 5.40 5.14
C TYR A 293 5.48 5.01 3.71
N GLY A 294 6.13 3.99 3.14
CA GLY A 294 5.86 3.48 1.79
C GLY A 294 4.49 2.82 1.70
N ILE A 295 4.34 1.64 2.32
CA ILE A 295 3.10 0.86 2.35
C ILE A 295 2.77 0.48 3.81
N PRO A 296 2.12 1.38 4.58
CA PRO A 296 1.65 1.08 5.93
C PRO A 296 0.25 0.45 5.96
N LEU A 297 0.10 -0.60 6.77
CA LEU A 297 -1.14 -1.32 7.06
C LEU A 297 -1.45 -1.23 8.56
N PHE A 298 -2.59 -0.62 8.89
CA PHE A 298 -3.09 -0.51 10.26
C PHE A 298 -4.42 -1.24 10.38
N PHE A 299 -4.52 -2.15 11.36
CA PHE A 299 -5.72 -2.97 11.58
C PHE A 299 -6.23 -3.68 10.31
N SER A 300 -5.30 -4.05 9.41
CA SER A 300 -5.60 -4.46 8.04
C SER A 300 -5.00 -5.84 7.78
N SER A 301 -5.86 -6.86 7.78
CA SER A 301 -5.50 -8.28 7.68
C SER A 301 -5.83 -8.88 6.32
N ALA A 302 -5.22 -10.02 6.00
CA ALA A 302 -5.53 -10.79 4.79
C ALA A 302 -5.29 -10.03 3.47
N ASN A 303 -4.32 -9.11 3.44
CA ASN A 303 -3.94 -8.37 2.23
C ASN A 303 -2.77 -9.04 1.52
N ASN A 304 -2.72 -8.87 0.20
CA ASN A 304 -1.61 -9.33 -0.64
C ASN A 304 -0.78 -8.12 -1.09
N ILE A 305 0.46 -8.02 -0.62
CA ILE A 305 1.43 -6.98 -0.96
C ILE A 305 2.49 -7.63 -1.84
N VAL A 306 2.32 -7.55 -3.17
CA VAL A 306 3.08 -8.37 -4.12
C VAL A 306 3.82 -7.54 -5.16
N ASN A 307 5.10 -7.81 -5.38
CA ASN A 307 5.92 -7.18 -6.43
C ASN A 307 5.97 -5.64 -6.35
N ASN A 308 5.87 -5.05 -5.16
CA ASN A 308 5.97 -3.60 -5.00
C ASN A 308 7.42 -3.15 -4.83
N THR A 309 7.69 -1.90 -5.22
CA THR A 309 8.95 -1.21 -4.94
C THR A 309 8.69 -0.09 -3.94
N ALA A 310 9.31 -0.14 -2.76
CA ALA A 310 9.10 0.83 -1.67
C ALA A 310 10.44 1.38 -1.15
N ASN A 311 11.16 2.09 -2.01
CA ASN A 311 12.55 2.50 -1.76
C ASN A 311 12.67 3.91 -1.19
N ASN A 312 13.75 4.15 -0.44
CA ASN A 312 14.10 5.45 0.15
C ASN A 312 12.97 5.98 1.06
N ASN A 313 12.36 5.11 1.85
CA ASN A 313 11.35 5.50 2.84
C ASN A 313 11.95 5.49 4.25
N GLU A 314 11.30 6.07 5.26
CA GLU A 314 11.68 5.76 6.65
C GLU A 314 11.24 4.32 6.97
N TYR A 315 10.00 4.00 6.63
CA TYR A 315 9.44 2.65 6.69
C TYR A 315 9.00 2.20 5.30
N GLY A 316 9.61 1.15 4.75
CA GLY A 316 9.27 0.61 3.44
C GLY A 316 7.88 -0.03 3.40
N ILE A 317 7.74 -1.17 4.05
CA ILE A 317 6.46 -1.86 4.28
C ILE A 317 6.29 -2.03 5.78
N ARG A 318 5.17 -1.55 6.34
CA ARG A 318 4.93 -1.58 7.79
C ARG A 318 3.54 -2.11 8.11
N LEU A 319 3.48 -3.10 8.99
CA LEU A 319 2.24 -3.68 9.50
C LEU A 319 2.18 -3.40 11.00
N ASP A 320 1.19 -2.65 11.46
CA ASP A 320 0.95 -2.41 12.89
C ASP A 320 -0.43 -2.93 13.31
N SER A 321 -0.59 -3.00 14.64
CA SER A 321 -1.90 -3.08 15.31
C SER A 321 -2.73 -4.28 14.87
N SER A 322 -2.13 -5.47 14.92
CA SER A 322 -2.79 -6.73 14.58
C SER A 322 -3.27 -6.78 13.11
N SER A 323 -2.41 -6.32 12.21
CA SER A 323 -2.53 -6.54 10.77
C SER A 323 -2.02 -7.95 10.44
N ASN A 324 -2.91 -8.94 10.52
CA ASN A 324 -2.54 -10.36 10.54
C ASN A 324 -2.77 -11.06 9.19
N ASN A 325 -2.15 -12.23 9.00
CA ASN A 325 -2.31 -13.07 7.81
C ASN A 325 -2.11 -12.30 6.51
N ASN A 326 -1.09 -11.44 6.44
CA ASN A 326 -0.79 -10.69 5.23
C ASN A 326 0.35 -11.38 4.45
N ASP A 327 0.21 -11.40 3.13
CA ASP A 327 1.20 -11.99 2.23
C ASP A 327 2.07 -10.87 1.65
N ILE A 328 3.35 -10.83 2.03
CA ILE A 328 4.34 -9.84 1.59
C ILE A 328 5.33 -10.58 0.69
N VAL A 329 5.10 -10.52 -0.62
CA VAL A 329 5.78 -11.41 -1.58
C VAL A 329 6.49 -10.64 -2.70
N ASP A 330 7.74 -11.01 -2.99
CA ASP A 330 8.53 -10.47 -4.11
C ASP A 330 8.71 -8.93 -4.11
N ASN A 331 8.64 -8.27 -2.94
CA ASN A 331 8.82 -6.83 -2.87
C ASN A 331 10.29 -6.42 -2.85
N ILE A 332 10.57 -5.22 -3.36
CA ILE A 332 11.89 -4.59 -3.33
C ILE A 332 11.82 -3.38 -2.40
N VAL A 333 12.59 -3.44 -1.31
CA VAL A 333 12.64 -2.41 -0.29
C VAL A 333 14.09 -2.06 0.03
N ILE A 334 14.58 -0.95 -0.51
CA ILE A 334 15.97 -0.54 -0.33
C ILE A 334 16.12 0.88 0.20
N ASN A 335 17.24 1.14 0.88
CA ASN A 335 17.63 2.45 1.41
C ASN A 335 16.61 3.06 2.38
N SER A 336 16.03 2.26 3.27
CA SER A 336 15.06 2.69 4.28
C SER A 336 15.59 2.46 5.69
N ASP A 337 15.04 3.11 6.72
CA ASP A 337 15.43 2.75 8.08
C ASP A 337 14.91 1.35 8.40
N TYR A 338 13.63 1.11 8.14
CA TYR A 338 13.03 -0.21 8.23
C TYR A 338 12.57 -0.66 6.85
N GLY A 339 13.11 -1.77 6.37
CA GLY A 339 12.67 -2.39 5.12
C GLY A 339 11.25 -2.94 5.26
N ILE A 340 11.13 -4.11 5.87
CA ILE A 340 9.85 -4.74 6.21
C ILE A 340 9.73 -4.78 7.73
N TYR A 341 8.72 -4.12 8.29
CA TYR A 341 8.47 -4.09 9.73
C TYR A 341 7.08 -4.61 10.08
N LEU A 342 7.01 -5.62 10.95
CA LEU A 342 5.78 -6.12 11.55
C LEU A 342 5.80 -5.89 13.06
N ASP A 343 4.74 -5.29 13.58
CA ASP A 343 4.53 -5.05 15.00
C ASP A 343 3.22 -5.70 15.48
N ASN A 344 3.32 -6.59 16.47
CA ASN A 344 2.18 -7.28 17.09
C ASN A 344 1.26 -7.99 16.07
N GLY A 345 1.86 -8.71 15.11
CA GLY A 345 1.16 -9.48 14.07
C GLY A 345 1.19 -10.99 14.31
N TYR A 346 0.27 -11.70 13.68
CA TYR A 346 0.30 -13.16 13.59
C TYR A 346 0.11 -13.66 12.15
N GLY A 347 0.69 -14.82 11.84
CA GLY A 347 0.32 -15.58 10.64
C GLY A 347 0.73 -14.96 9.31
N SER A 348 1.66 -14.01 9.27
CA SER A 348 2.00 -13.30 8.02
C SER A 348 3.17 -13.95 7.30
N ASP A 349 3.09 -13.99 5.97
CA ASP A 349 4.09 -14.62 5.12
C ASP A 349 4.97 -13.55 4.46
N ILE A 350 6.27 -13.57 4.72
CA ILE A 350 7.27 -12.66 4.16
C ILE A 350 8.16 -13.47 3.22
N LEU A 351 7.81 -13.51 1.93
CA LEU A 351 8.38 -14.45 0.98
C LEU A 351 9.14 -13.75 -0.17
N ASN A 352 10.36 -14.20 -0.45
CA ASN A 352 11.14 -13.80 -1.63
C ASN A 352 11.37 -12.29 -1.79
N ASN A 353 11.36 -11.52 -0.70
CA ASN A 353 11.58 -10.08 -0.74
C ASN A 353 13.07 -9.75 -0.80
N MET A 354 13.38 -8.58 -1.36
CA MET A 354 14.70 -7.96 -1.32
C MET A 354 14.71 -6.77 -0.36
N ALA A 355 15.45 -6.88 0.74
CA ALA A 355 15.52 -5.85 1.79
C ALA A 355 16.98 -5.41 2.03
N ASN A 356 17.50 -4.53 1.17
CA ASN A 356 18.93 -4.18 1.17
C ASN A 356 19.21 -2.72 1.53
N ASN A 357 20.37 -2.47 2.14
CA ASN A 357 20.85 -1.12 2.52
C ASN A 357 19.87 -0.40 3.47
N ASN A 358 19.27 -1.13 4.40
CA ASN A 358 18.39 -0.59 5.43
C ASN A 358 19.07 -0.63 6.80
N LEU A 359 18.58 0.11 7.79
CA LEU A 359 19.03 -0.10 9.18
C LEU A 359 18.55 -1.49 9.66
N TYR A 360 17.29 -1.81 9.43
CA TYR A 360 16.71 -3.15 9.59
C TYR A 360 16.16 -3.64 8.25
N GLY A 361 16.65 -4.77 7.75
CA GLY A 361 16.13 -5.40 6.54
C GLY A 361 14.70 -5.92 6.74
N ILE A 362 14.55 -6.91 7.61
CA ILE A 362 13.27 -7.47 8.04
C ILE A 362 13.24 -7.45 9.57
N TYR A 363 12.27 -6.75 10.15
CA TYR A 363 12.11 -6.61 11.59
C TYR A 363 10.72 -7.08 12.03
N LEU A 364 10.68 -7.99 12.98
CA LEU A 364 9.46 -8.50 13.59
C LEU A 364 9.52 -8.24 15.10
N GLU A 365 8.54 -7.52 15.63
CA GLU A 365 8.37 -7.26 17.06
C GLU A 365 7.07 -7.90 17.57
N SER A 366 7.19 -8.75 18.59
CA SER A 366 6.07 -9.47 19.20
C SER A 366 5.19 -10.23 18.21
N CYS A 367 5.81 -10.80 17.16
CA CYS A 367 5.13 -11.54 16.10
C CYS A 367 5.23 -13.05 16.30
N PHE A 368 4.22 -13.78 15.84
CA PHE A 368 4.16 -15.24 15.97
C PHE A 368 3.50 -15.93 14.78
N ASP A 369 3.76 -17.24 14.65
CA ASP A 369 3.23 -18.11 13.59
C ASP A 369 3.47 -17.54 12.17
N SER A 370 4.56 -16.81 11.95
CA SER A 370 4.86 -16.16 10.67
C SER A 370 5.97 -16.90 9.91
N GLU A 371 5.86 -16.99 8.58
CA GLU A 371 6.89 -17.57 7.70
C GLU A 371 7.73 -16.46 7.07
N ILE A 372 9.05 -16.50 7.29
CA ILE A 372 10.02 -15.62 6.67
C ILE A 372 10.86 -16.50 5.75
N SER A 373 10.57 -16.53 4.44
CA SER A 373 11.24 -17.46 3.52
C SER A 373 11.77 -16.89 2.22
N GLY A 374 12.94 -17.37 1.80
CA GLY A 374 13.51 -17.08 0.48
C GLY A 374 13.95 -15.62 0.29
N ASN A 375 14.00 -14.82 1.35
CA ASN A 375 14.33 -13.41 1.25
C ASN A 375 15.83 -13.20 1.02
N THR A 376 16.16 -12.12 0.30
CA THR A 376 17.53 -11.65 0.08
C THR A 376 17.75 -10.33 0.85
N ILE A 377 18.61 -10.37 1.85
CA ILE A 377 18.84 -9.27 2.79
C ILE A 377 20.34 -8.96 2.87
N ALA A 378 20.74 -7.77 2.45
CA ALA A 378 22.15 -7.42 2.41
C ALA A 378 22.47 -5.95 2.70
N ASN A 379 23.66 -5.73 3.29
CA ASN A 379 24.19 -4.41 3.63
C ASN A 379 23.31 -3.64 4.63
N ASN A 380 22.72 -4.34 5.60
CA ASN A 380 21.95 -3.75 6.68
C ASN A 380 22.74 -3.78 7.99
N ASP A 381 22.39 -2.97 8.98
CA ASP A 381 22.94 -3.20 10.32
C ASP A 381 22.32 -4.51 10.85
N TYR A 382 21.00 -4.65 10.73
CA TYR A 382 20.28 -5.86 11.08
C TYR A 382 19.62 -6.48 9.85
N GLY A 383 19.99 -7.72 9.53
CA GLY A 383 19.43 -8.46 8.41
C GLY A 383 17.98 -8.89 8.69
N ILE A 384 17.80 -10.02 9.36
CA ILE A 384 16.51 -10.46 9.91
C ILE A 384 16.59 -10.33 11.43
N SER A 385 15.68 -9.55 12.02
CA SER A 385 15.60 -9.35 13.46
C SER A 385 14.23 -9.76 14.01
N LEU A 386 14.23 -10.62 15.02
CA LEU A 386 13.04 -11.05 15.74
C LEU A 386 13.14 -10.67 17.22
N TYR A 387 12.20 -9.88 17.69
CA TYR A 387 12.13 -9.40 19.07
C TYR A 387 10.85 -9.90 19.72
N TYR A 388 10.96 -10.60 20.85
CA TYR A 388 9.81 -11.15 21.58
C TYR A 388 8.90 -12.07 20.73
N GLY A 389 9.45 -12.70 19.68
CA GLY A 389 8.70 -13.54 18.77
C GLY A 389 8.69 -15.01 19.18
N TYR A 390 7.64 -15.73 18.80
CA TYR A 390 7.53 -17.16 19.06
C TYR A 390 6.90 -17.91 17.90
N THR A 391 7.28 -19.18 17.73
CA THR A 391 6.72 -20.09 16.70
C THR A 391 6.79 -19.55 15.28
N ASN A 392 7.83 -18.78 14.95
CA ASN A 392 8.10 -18.30 13.61
C ASN A 392 9.08 -19.21 12.87
N ASP A 393 8.90 -19.29 11.55
CA ASP A 393 9.72 -20.10 10.65
C ASP A 393 10.61 -19.17 9.81
N ILE A 394 11.91 -19.14 10.09
CA ILE A 394 12.91 -18.40 9.32
C ILE A 394 13.63 -19.40 8.41
N VAL A 395 13.24 -19.47 7.14
CA VAL A 395 13.61 -20.59 6.26
C VAL A 395 14.21 -20.15 4.92
N ASN A 396 15.34 -20.74 4.50
CA ASN A 396 15.95 -20.50 3.17
C ASN A 396 16.30 -19.02 2.86
N ASN A 397 16.54 -18.17 3.87
CA ASN A 397 16.91 -16.78 3.64
C ASN A 397 18.41 -16.63 3.36
N THR A 398 18.77 -15.59 2.61
CA THR A 398 20.17 -15.17 2.42
C THR A 398 20.38 -13.81 3.07
N ALA A 399 21.06 -13.79 4.21
CA ALA A 399 21.43 -12.59 4.96
C ALA A 399 22.96 -12.36 4.88
N SER A 400 23.41 -11.38 4.10
CA SER A 400 24.85 -11.17 3.87
C SER A 400 25.34 -9.73 3.97
N ASN A 401 26.57 -9.54 4.44
CA ASN A 401 27.18 -8.21 4.61
C ASN A 401 26.39 -7.31 5.56
N ASN A 402 25.81 -7.89 6.61
CA ASN A 402 25.13 -7.15 7.67
C ASN A 402 25.99 -7.11 8.95
N GLU A 403 25.71 -6.22 9.91
CA GLU A 403 26.32 -6.36 11.25
C GLU A 403 25.80 -7.67 11.89
N TYR A 404 24.47 -7.85 11.90
CA TYR A 404 23.80 -9.08 12.32
C TYR A 404 23.06 -9.70 11.13
N GLY A 405 23.40 -10.93 10.75
CA GLY A 405 22.72 -11.65 9.67
C GLY A 405 21.28 -12.04 10.06
N ILE A 406 21.17 -12.91 11.07
CA ILE A 406 19.90 -13.29 11.70
C ILE A 406 20.06 -13.05 13.21
N TYR A 407 19.18 -12.24 13.79
CA TYR A 407 19.23 -11.85 15.20
C TYR A 407 17.90 -12.13 15.91
N LEU A 408 17.98 -12.85 17.02
CA LEU A 408 16.84 -13.13 17.90
C LEU A 408 17.10 -12.54 19.28
N TYR A 409 16.13 -11.79 19.79
CA TYR A 409 16.15 -11.20 21.13
C TYR A 409 14.88 -11.57 21.89
N TYR A 410 15.03 -12.21 23.06
CA TYR A 410 13.90 -12.68 23.88
C TYR A 410 12.84 -13.48 23.09
N SER A 411 13.28 -14.28 22.11
CA SER A 411 12.42 -15.01 21.19
C SER A 411 12.54 -16.52 21.39
N TYR A 412 11.43 -17.24 21.36
CA TYR A 412 11.37 -18.64 21.82
C TYR A 412 10.70 -19.56 20.81
N THR A 413 11.11 -20.83 20.77
CA THR A 413 10.44 -21.86 19.96
C THR A 413 10.27 -21.46 18.49
N ASN A 414 11.32 -20.90 17.89
CA ASN A 414 11.38 -20.56 16.47
C ASN A 414 12.27 -21.55 15.72
N ASP A 415 11.96 -21.76 14.45
CA ASP A 415 12.70 -22.65 13.56
C ASP A 415 13.55 -21.80 12.60
N ILE A 416 14.88 -21.94 12.70
CA ILE A 416 15.86 -21.25 11.85
C ILE A 416 16.49 -22.31 10.96
N VAL A 417 15.99 -22.45 9.74
CA VAL A 417 16.28 -23.62 8.89
C VAL A 417 16.82 -23.24 7.52
N ASN A 418 17.91 -23.88 7.07
CA ASN A 418 18.46 -23.72 5.71
C ASN A 418 18.87 -22.28 5.33
N ASN A 419 19.13 -21.40 6.30
CA ASN A 419 19.52 -20.02 6.00
C ASN A 419 21.00 -19.91 5.67
N THR A 420 21.35 -18.90 4.89
CA THR A 420 22.72 -18.50 4.57
C THR A 420 23.00 -17.14 5.19
N ALA A 421 23.80 -17.11 6.27
CA ALA A 421 24.19 -15.92 7.01
C ALA A 421 25.71 -15.67 6.88
N ASN A 422 26.14 -15.07 5.76
CA ASN A 422 27.57 -14.96 5.42
C ASN A 422 28.10 -13.53 5.37
N ASN A 423 29.39 -13.37 5.68
CA ASN A 423 30.09 -12.08 5.63
C ASN A 423 29.44 -11.01 6.54
N ASN A 424 28.88 -11.43 7.66
CA ASN A 424 28.34 -10.55 8.69
C ASN A 424 29.32 -10.47 9.86
N ASP A 425 29.18 -9.51 10.77
CA ASP A 425 29.95 -9.58 12.03
C ASP A 425 29.43 -10.78 12.86
N TYR A 426 28.11 -10.89 12.97
CA TYR A 426 27.42 -12.04 13.55
C TYR A 426 26.55 -12.72 12.49
N GLY A 427 26.83 -13.99 12.19
CA GLY A 427 26.03 -14.77 11.25
C GLY A 427 24.62 -15.01 11.78
N ILE A 428 24.50 -15.88 12.79
CA ILE A 428 23.26 -16.15 13.51
C ILE A 428 23.52 -15.85 14.99
N TYR A 429 22.79 -14.87 15.55
CA TYR A 429 22.94 -14.46 16.94
C TYR A 429 21.62 -14.58 17.70
N LEU A 430 21.65 -15.31 18.80
CA LEU A 430 20.55 -15.44 19.75
C LEU A 430 20.96 -14.78 21.08
N ASN A 431 20.06 -13.97 21.64
CA ASN A 431 20.23 -13.32 22.93
C ASN A 431 18.97 -13.53 23.78
N ASN A 432 19.10 -14.14 24.97
CA ASN A 432 17.98 -14.44 25.86
C ASN A 432 16.81 -15.19 25.18
N SER A 433 17.11 -16.03 24.19
CA SER A 433 16.22 -16.69 23.26
C SER A 433 16.35 -18.22 23.38
N TYR A 434 15.43 -18.83 24.12
CA TYR A 434 15.47 -20.24 24.51
C TYR A 434 14.64 -21.15 23.59
N ALA A 435 15.01 -22.43 23.56
CA ALA A 435 14.25 -23.48 22.88
C ALA A 435 14.02 -23.25 21.38
N ASN A 436 15.01 -22.71 20.66
CA ASN A 436 14.97 -22.54 19.20
C ASN A 436 15.73 -23.67 18.49
N ASP A 437 15.27 -24.02 17.29
CA ASP A 437 15.89 -25.03 16.43
C ASP A 437 16.72 -24.34 15.34
N ILE A 438 18.04 -24.53 15.36
CA ILE A 438 18.99 -23.97 14.39
C ILE A 438 19.49 -25.12 13.52
N ILE A 439 18.88 -25.31 12.35
CA ILE A 439 19.06 -26.52 11.55
C ILE A 439 19.56 -26.22 10.13
N ASN A 440 20.63 -26.91 9.72
CA ASN A 440 21.18 -26.88 8.35
C ASN A 440 21.46 -25.47 7.81
N ASN A 441 21.84 -24.54 8.69
CA ASN A 441 22.23 -23.19 8.29
C ASN A 441 23.70 -23.15 7.90
N LYS A 442 24.03 -22.18 7.04
CA LYS A 442 25.39 -21.84 6.66
C LYS A 442 25.75 -20.47 7.21
N ALA A 443 26.69 -20.42 8.16
CA ALA A 443 27.23 -19.20 8.73
C ALA A 443 28.74 -19.10 8.44
N SER A 444 29.08 -18.46 7.32
CA SER A 444 30.44 -18.41 6.79
C SER A 444 31.04 -17.01 6.73
N ASN A 445 32.36 -16.91 6.96
CA ASN A 445 33.13 -15.66 6.86
C ASN A 445 32.62 -14.54 7.77
N ASN A 446 32.18 -14.89 8.98
CA ASN A 446 31.73 -13.94 10.00
C ASN A 446 32.77 -13.79 11.12
N GLU A 447 32.67 -12.77 11.98
CA GLU A 447 33.42 -12.79 13.25
C GLU A 447 32.90 -13.96 14.11
N TYR A 448 31.58 -14.03 14.30
CA TYR A 448 30.91 -15.14 14.95
C TYR A 448 29.97 -15.83 13.97
N GLY A 449 30.16 -17.13 13.72
CA GLY A 449 29.28 -17.92 12.87
C GLY A 449 27.88 -18.08 13.49
N ILE A 450 27.81 -18.85 14.57
CA ILE A 450 26.60 -19.00 15.40
C ILE A 450 26.94 -18.56 16.82
N TYR A 451 26.26 -17.56 17.36
CA TYR A 451 26.48 -17.01 18.70
C TYR A 451 25.23 -17.14 19.56
N LEU A 452 25.38 -17.73 20.75
CA LEU A 452 24.38 -17.78 21.82
C LEU A 452 24.92 -17.02 23.06
N ASP A 453 24.21 -15.98 23.48
CA ASP A 453 24.39 -15.22 24.73
C ASP A 453 23.18 -15.33 25.69
N ASN A 454 23.36 -16.02 26.81
CA ASN A 454 22.29 -16.40 27.76
C ASN A 454 21.14 -17.16 27.07
N ASN A 455 21.43 -18.24 26.34
CA ASN A 455 20.41 -19.05 25.66
C ASN A 455 20.54 -20.51 26.06
N ASP A 456 19.52 -21.03 26.71
CA ASP A 456 19.42 -22.43 27.11
C ASP A 456 18.48 -23.22 26.19
N TYR A 457 18.65 -24.54 26.17
CA TYR A 457 17.74 -25.49 25.50
C TYR A 457 17.62 -25.36 23.98
N ASN A 458 18.62 -24.85 23.27
CA ASN A 458 18.60 -24.77 21.80
C ASN A 458 19.21 -26.00 21.13
N TYR A 459 18.68 -26.35 19.96
CA TYR A 459 19.14 -27.48 19.15
C TYR A 459 19.89 -26.99 17.91
N ILE A 460 21.22 -27.14 17.91
CA ILE A 460 22.12 -26.70 16.84
C ILE A 460 22.56 -27.92 16.03
N PHE A 461 21.86 -28.18 14.92
CA PHE A 461 21.98 -29.43 14.16
C PHE A 461 22.32 -29.25 12.68
N ASP A 462 23.26 -30.05 12.17
CA ASP A 462 23.65 -30.10 10.75
C ASP A 462 24.11 -28.75 10.14
N ASN A 463 24.53 -27.78 10.97
CA ASN A 463 24.96 -26.47 10.47
C ASN A 463 26.39 -26.50 9.92
N THR A 464 26.67 -25.60 8.99
CA THR A 464 28.02 -25.31 8.48
C THR A 464 28.50 -23.97 9.04
N ALA A 465 29.51 -24.00 9.91
CA ALA A 465 30.18 -22.81 10.43
C ALA A 465 31.65 -22.81 9.96
N ASN A 466 31.99 -21.97 8.99
CA ASN A 466 33.35 -21.96 8.44
C ASN A 466 33.96 -20.59 8.11
N ASN A 467 35.29 -20.52 8.19
CA ASN A 467 36.06 -19.30 7.98
C ASN A 467 35.65 -18.15 8.92
N ASN A 468 35.22 -18.46 10.14
CA ASN A 468 34.88 -17.45 11.14
C ASN A 468 36.01 -17.29 12.17
N ASP A 469 36.02 -16.19 12.92
CA ASP A 469 36.88 -16.12 14.12
C ASP A 469 36.40 -17.14 15.15
N TYR A 470 35.10 -17.21 15.38
CA TYR A 470 34.46 -18.25 16.19
C TYR A 470 33.39 -18.96 15.37
N GLY A 471 33.51 -20.28 15.18
CA GLY A 471 32.53 -21.07 14.45
C GLY A 471 31.17 -21.09 15.16
N ILE A 472 31.16 -21.65 16.37
CA ILE A 472 30.01 -21.65 17.28
C ILE A 472 30.48 -21.13 18.64
N TYR A 473 29.84 -20.09 19.16
CA TYR A 473 30.21 -19.45 20.41
C TYR A 473 29.01 -19.46 21.37
N LEU A 474 29.22 -19.94 22.59
CA LEU A 474 28.22 -19.95 23.66
C LEU A 474 28.78 -19.20 24.88
N TYR A 475 28.00 -18.28 25.42
CA TYR A 475 28.27 -17.56 26.67
C TYR A 475 27.07 -17.62 27.61
N ASN A 476 27.31 -18.06 28.85
CA ASN A 476 26.27 -18.27 29.88
C ASN A 476 25.06 -19.06 29.33
N SER A 477 25.31 -20.08 28.51
CA SER A 477 24.27 -20.77 27.73
C SER A 477 24.34 -22.27 28.04
N ASP A 478 23.42 -22.72 28.88
CA ASP A 478 23.40 -24.07 29.47
C ASP A 478 22.44 -25.00 28.71
N ASP A 479 22.58 -26.32 28.88
CA ASP A 479 21.63 -27.32 28.36
C ASP A 479 21.33 -27.19 26.84
N ASN A 480 22.34 -26.90 26.02
CA ASN A 480 22.23 -26.84 24.55
C ASN A 480 22.81 -28.08 23.88
N ASP A 481 22.29 -28.43 22.71
CA ASP A 481 22.73 -29.58 21.92
C ASP A 481 23.41 -29.13 20.62
N ILE A 482 24.70 -29.42 20.46
CA ILE A 482 25.49 -29.10 19.27
C ILE A 482 25.84 -30.41 18.56
N VAL A 483 25.08 -30.76 17.53
CA VAL A 483 25.11 -32.10 16.93
C VAL A 483 25.30 -32.07 15.41
N ASN A 484 26.17 -32.94 14.88
CA ASN A 484 26.40 -33.11 13.43
C ASN A 484 26.82 -31.86 12.63
N ASN A 485 27.36 -30.83 13.29
CA ASN A 485 27.77 -29.61 12.59
C ASN A 485 29.11 -29.80 11.88
N SER A 486 29.28 -29.14 10.73
CA SER A 486 30.54 -29.03 9.99
C SER A 486 31.25 -27.72 10.33
N ILE A 487 32.26 -27.80 11.19
CA ILE A 487 32.94 -26.64 11.79
C ILE A 487 34.39 -26.61 11.28
N THR A 488 34.67 -25.76 10.29
CA THR A 488 35.94 -25.81 9.56
C THR A 488 36.58 -24.46 9.32
N TYR A 489 37.91 -24.39 9.28
CA TYR A 489 38.66 -23.16 8.96
C TYR A 489 38.39 -21.97 9.89
N ASN A 490 37.95 -22.21 11.13
CA ASN A 490 37.72 -21.15 12.11
C ASN A 490 38.96 -20.90 12.98
N ASN A 491 39.14 -19.70 13.54
CA ASN A 491 40.19 -19.49 14.54
C ASN A 491 39.92 -20.35 15.80
N VAL A 492 38.66 -20.37 16.26
CA VAL A 492 38.14 -21.33 17.24
C VAL A 492 36.88 -21.99 16.67
N GLY A 493 36.81 -23.32 16.69
CA GLY A 493 35.66 -24.08 16.21
C GLY A 493 34.44 -23.90 17.10
N ILE A 494 34.48 -24.44 18.32
CA ILE A 494 33.47 -24.21 19.38
C ILE A 494 34.12 -23.50 20.56
N TYR A 495 33.53 -22.39 21.01
CA TYR A 495 33.93 -21.70 22.23
C TYR A 495 32.80 -21.74 23.25
N LEU A 496 33.09 -22.24 24.45
CA LEU A 496 32.15 -22.32 25.58
C LEU A 496 32.69 -21.45 26.72
N SER A 497 31.89 -20.50 27.20
CA SER A 497 32.22 -19.70 28.39
C SER A 497 31.06 -19.70 29.36
N ASN A 498 31.32 -20.19 30.57
CA ASN A 498 30.30 -20.32 31.63
C ASN A 498 29.08 -21.17 31.19
N CYS A 499 29.34 -22.23 30.42
CA CYS A 499 28.31 -23.16 29.96
C CYS A 499 28.39 -24.49 30.73
N ASN A 500 27.24 -24.99 31.13
CA ASN A 500 27.02 -26.28 31.78
C ASN A 500 26.09 -27.14 30.93
N SER A 501 26.24 -28.46 31.05
CA SER A 501 25.30 -29.41 30.44
C SER A 501 25.13 -29.32 28.91
N THR A 502 26.03 -28.66 28.18
CA THR A 502 26.00 -28.65 26.70
C THR A 502 26.44 -30.01 26.14
N GLU A 503 25.59 -30.65 25.32
CA GLU A 503 25.96 -31.84 24.56
C GLU A 503 26.69 -31.44 23.27
N ILE A 504 27.86 -32.04 23.04
CA ILE A 504 28.62 -31.88 21.78
C ILE A 504 28.89 -33.26 21.22
N SER A 505 28.18 -33.64 20.16
CA SER A 505 28.30 -34.98 19.57
C SER A 505 28.31 -34.96 18.04
N ASN A 506 29.08 -35.88 17.44
CA ASN A 506 29.15 -36.09 15.98
C ASN A 506 29.51 -34.87 15.11
N ASN A 507 30.10 -33.82 15.67
CA ASN A 507 30.57 -32.66 14.89
C ASN A 507 31.84 -32.98 14.10
N TYR A 508 31.93 -32.48 12.87
CA TYR A 508 33.12 -32.59 12.03
C TYR A 508 33.98 -31.35 12.16
N PHE A 509 35.21 -31.53 12.62
CA PHE A 509 36.21 -30.48 12.75
C PHE A 509 37.34 -30.64 11.72
N SER A 510 37.70 -29.56 11.05
CA SER A 510 38.86 -29.56 10.15
C SER A 510 39.47 -28.18 9.99
N SER A 511 40.80 -28.12 10.06
CA SER A 511 41.57 -26.90 9.77
C SER A 511 41.21 -25.69 10.65
N ASN A 512 40.68 -25.91 11.85
CA ASN A 512 40.50 -24.84 12.82
C ASN A 512 41.82 -24.56 13.57
N GLY A 513 41.98 -23.34 14.10
CA GLY A 513 43.10 -23.03 15.00
C GLY A 513 43.01 -23.79 16.32
N VAL A 514 41.81 -23.82 16.91
CA VAL A 514 41.44 -24.65 18.07
C VAL A 514 40.07 -25.24 17.80
N ASP A 515 39.91 -26.57 17.90
CA ASP A 515 38.60 -27.20 17.62
C ASP A 515 37.55 -26.87 18.68
N ILE A 516 37.89 -27.04 19.97
CA ILE A 516 37.00 -26.73 21.09
C ILE A 516 37.80 -26.02 22.19
N ARG A 517 37.29 -24.90 22.69
CA ARG A 517 37.81 -24.18 23.85
C ARG A 517 36.71 -23.98 24.88
N LYS A 518 36.95 -24.41 26.12
CA LYS A 518 36.07 -24.19 27.26
C LYS A 518 36.74 -23.30 28.30
N LEU A 519 36.06 -22.25 28.74
CA LEU A 519 36.44 -21.38 29.85
C LEU A 519 35.44 -21.59 30.99
N GLU A 520 35.88 -22.25 32.06
CA GLU A 520 35.10 -22.40 33.28
C GLU A 520 35.45 -21.24 34.22
N VAL A 521 34.46 -20.65 34.90
CA VAL A 521 34.76 -19.80 36.07
C VAL A 521 35.38 -20.72 37.12
N ASP A 522 36.60 -20.41 37.56
CA ASP A 522 37.21 -21.03 38.73
C ASP A 522 36.20 -21.02 39.89
N ASN A 523 35.63 -22.17 40.21
CA ASN A 523 34.82 -22.32 41.40
C ASN A 523 35.78 -22.11 42.59
N PRO A 524 35.68 -21.02 43.38
CA PRO A 524 36.73 -20.68 44.34
C PRO A 524 36.85 -21.70 45.48
N PHE A 525 35.92 -22.65 45.59
CA PHE A 525 35.98 -23.76 46.52
C PHE A 525 35.55 -25.07 45.83
N PRO A 526 36.48 -26.01 45.58
CA PRO A 526 36.14 -27.37 45.20
C PRO A 526 35.11 -27.95 46.20
N ILE A 527 34.17 -28.77 45.73
CA ILE A 527 33.12 -29.35 46.59
C ILE A 527 33.71 -30.15 47.77
N GLU A 528 34.92 -30.67 47.59
CA GLU A 528 35.75 -31.33 48.59
C GLU A 528 36.13 -30.39 49.74
N VAL A 529 36.42 -29.11 49.44
CA VAL A 529 36.72 -28.06 50.42
C VAL A 529 35.45 -27.64 51.17
N VAL A 530 34.31 -27.54 50.48
CA VAL A 530 33.01 -27.26 51.12
C VAL A 530 32.62 -28.39 52.07
N LEU A 531 32.77 -29.65 51.65
CA LEU A 531 32.55 -30.83 52.49
C LEU A 531 33.49 -30.87 53.68
N LEU A 532 34.77 -30.49 53.50
CA LEU A 532 35.74 -30.39 54.59
C LEU A 532 35.35 -29.29 55.60
N ILE A 533 34.92 -28.12 55.14
CA ILE A 533 34.46 -27.03 56.00
C ILE A 533 33.21 -27.44 56.78
N VAL A 534 32.24 -28.10 56.13
CA VAL A 534 31.04 -28.62 56.80
C VAL A 534 31.39 -29.69 57.83
N LEU A 535 32.34 -30.59 57.53
CA LEU A 535 32.81 -31.61 58.47
C LEU A 535 33.51 -30.97 59.68
N VAL A 536 34.37 -29.99 59.46
CA VAL A 536 35.10 -29.27 60.53
C VAL A 536 34.13 -28.50 61.42
N ILE A 537 33.15 -27.80 60.84
CA ILE A 537 32.11 -27.09 61.61
C ILE A 537 31.27 -28.09 62.42
N SER A 538 30.91 -29.23 61.83
CA SER A 538 30.14 -30.28 62.51
C SER A 538 30.91 -30.86 63.71
N ILE A 539 32.23 -31.08 63.56
CA ILE A 539 33.09 -31.54 64.66
C ILE A 539 33.21 -30.47 65.75
N ILE A 540 33.37 -29.19 65.40
CA ILE A 540 33.44 -28.09 66.38
C ILE A 540 32.14 -27.96 67.17
N ILE A 541 30.97 -28.08 66.53
CA ILE A 541 29.67 -28.04 67.20
C ILE A 541 29.50 -29.22 68.16
N ILE A 542 29.91 -30.44 67.75
CA ILE A 542 29.86 -31.62 68.64
C ILE A 542 30.76 -31.42 69.86
N ILE A 543 31.99 -30.92 69.68
CA ILE A 543 32.92 -30.67 70.78
C ILE A 543 32.36 -29.58 71.72
N ALA A 544 31.77 -28.52 71.18
CA ALA A 544 31.18 -27.43 71.97
C ALA A 544 29.92 -27.86 72.74
N GLY A 545 29.20 -28.90 72.30
CA GLY A 545 28.07 -29.47 73.02
C GLY A 545 28.45 -30.50 74.10
N MET A 546 29.71 -30.91 74.16
CA MET A 546 30.25 -31.86 75.15
C MET A 546 31.04 -31.20 76.29
N ILE A 547 31.34 -29.90 76.17
CA ILE A 547 31.93 -29.03 77.21
C ILE A 547 30.80 -28.32 77.93
#